data_AF-A0A7S0G7R4-F1
#
_entry.id   AF-A0A7S0G7R4-F1
#
_cell.length_a   1.000
_cell.length_b   1.000
_cell.length_c   1.000
_cell.angle_alpha   90.00
_cell.angle_beta   90.00
_cell.angle_gamma   90.00
#
_symmetry.space_group_name_H-M   'P 1'
#
loop_
_entity.id
_entity.type
_entity.pdbx_description
1 polymer ?
#
loop_
_entity_poly.entity_id
_entity_poly.type
_entity_poly.pdbx_seq_one_letter_code
_entity_poly.pdbx_strand_id
1 'polypeptide(L)'
;LKDDVNSNSSESLIVTGGQKPAQTEERGEARDGNFYFIQGDFKTLQTKEAISSAILRHRDTSQAGSKAHVIMSDMAPNFTGDKMTDALQTISLCEDALLFSIGPDHFFGSHTASADNGMLQPGGTFICKYFACGKENERELVELCRRFFATTYFNLKPKASRKESSELYLVAMGYLL
;
A
#
# COMPACT_ATOMS: atom_id res chain seq x y z
N LEU A 1 17.06 -36.41 -1.02
CA LEU A 1 15.59 -36.31 -0.85
C LEU A 1 15.36 -35.07 -0.02
N LYS A 2 15.41 -33.91 -0.70
CA LYS A 2 14.26 -33.03 -1.01
C LYS A 2 13.77 -32.33 0.25
N ASP A 3 14.30 -31.15 0.55
CA ASP A 3 13.90 -29.82 0.02
C ASP A 3 12.79 -29.23 0.91
N ASP A 4 13.20 -28.64 2.04
CA ASP A 4 12.38 -27.70 2.78
C ASP A 4 12.46 -26.33 2.08
N VAL A 5 11.43 -26.04 1.28
CA VAL A 5 11.28 -24.76 0.59
C VAL A 5 10.90 -23.68 1.60
N ASN A 6 11.84 -22.78 1.81
CA ASN A 6 11.66 -21.46 2.39
C ASN A 6 10.89 -20.56 1.41
N SER A 7 9.88 -19.80 1.88
CA SER A 7 9.61 -18.42 1.45
C SER A 7 8.42 -17.82 2.20
N ASN A 8 8.66 -17.37 3.43
CA ASN A 8 7.90 -16.26 3.98
C ASN A 8 8.46 -14.97 3.37
N SER A 9 7.75 -14.35 2.45
CA SER A 9 8.05 -12.97 2.02
C SER A 9 6.78 -12.25 1.54
N SER A 10 5.88 -11.97 2.49
CA SER A 10 4.72 -11.10 2.27
C SER A 10 4.53 -10.14 3.44
N GLU A 11 5.59 -9.56 4.00
CA GLU A 11 5.44 -8.77 5.23
C GLU A 11 6.28 -7.49 5.20
N SER A 12 5.59 -6.36 5.00
CA SER A 12 5.59 -5.20 5.91
C SER A 12 4.81 -4.03 5.29
N LEU A 13 3.76 -3.59 6.00
CA LEU A 13 3.15 -2.27 5.82
C LEU A 13 3.36 -1.49 7.12
N ILE A 14 4.18 -0.44 7.10
CA ILE A 14 4.44 0.42 8.26
C ILE A 14 3.50 1.61 8.19
N VAL A 15 2.54 1.70 9.11
CA VAL A 15 1.71 2.88 9.32
C VAL A 15 2.30 3.68 10.49
N THR A 16 2.81 4.89 10.24
CA THR A 16 3.35 5.77 11.30
C THR A 16 2.39 6.89 11.65
N GLY A 17 2.04 7.02 12.94
CA GLY A 17 1.34 8.18 13.53
C GLY A 17 1.71 8.31 15.02
N GLY A 18 2.10 9.51 15.46
CA GLY A 18 2.81 9.72 16.74
C GLY A 18 1.95 9.88 18.02
N GLN A 19 2.58 9.42 19.13
CA GLN A 19 2.46 9.64 20.59
C GLN A 19 1.21 9.22 21.44
N LYS A 20 1.54 8.49 22.55
CA LYS A 20 0.82 7.91 23.73
C LYS A 20 -0.22 8.82 24.45
N PRO A 21 -1.09 8.32 25.39
CA PRO A 21 -1.22 6.99 26.07
C PRO A 21 -2.65 6.37 25.92
N ALA A 22 -3.12 5.26 26.50
CA ALA A 22 -2.74 4.33 27.58
C ALA A 22 -3.10 2.86 27.20
N GLN A 23 -2.67 1.91 28.03
CA GLN A 23 -2.61 0.46 27.81
C GLN A 23 -3.98 -0.25 27.70
N THR A 24 -4.04 -1.31 26.88
CA THR A 24 -4.56 -2.66 27.20
C THR A 24 -4.07 -3.62 26.10
N GLU A 25 -3.56 -4.79 26.50
CA GLU A 25 -3.07 -5.87 25.64
C GLU A 25 -4.20 -6.83 25.26
N GLU A 26 -4.38 -7.14 23.97
CA GLU A 26 -5.00 -8.39 23.50
C GLU A 26 -4.35 -8.88 22.19
N ARG A 27 -4.41 -10.20 21.97
CA ARG A 27 -3.61 -11.02 21.04
C ARG A 27 -3.79 -10.65 19.56
N GLY A 28 -2.68 -10.64 18.81
CA GLY A 28 -2.61 -10.54 17.34
C GLY A 28 -2.11 -9.18 16.82
N GLU A 29 -2.08 -8.18 17.70
CA GLU A 29 -1.62 -6.82 17.42
C GLU A 29 -0.49 -6.49 18.41
N ALA A 30 0.76 -6.44 17.93
CA ALA A 30 1.86 -5.97 18.75
C ALA A 30 1.91 -4.43 18.66
N ARG A 31 1.90 -3.75 19.81
CA ARG A 31 2.17 -2.32 19.89
C ARG A 31 3.59 -2.13 20.40
N ASP A 32 4.49 -1.70 19.52
CA ASP A 32 5.81 -1.21 19.92
C ASP A 32 5.81 0.32 19.78
N GLY A 33 5.62 1.03 20.89
CA GLY A 33 5.59 2.50 20.89
C GLY A 33 4.45 3.10 20.04
N ASN A 34 4.81 3.87 19.00
CA ASN A 34 3.89 4.58 18.10
C ASN A 34 3.54 3.77 16.84
N PHE A 35 3.82 2.48 16.85
CA PHE A 35 3.62 1.59 15.72
C PHE A 35 2.53 0.56 16.03
N TYR A 36 1.73 0.28 15.01
CA TYR A 36 0.72 -0.76 15.01
C TYR A 36 1.13 -1.81 13.99
N PHE A 37 1.41 -3.02 14.47
CA PHE A 37 1.81 -4.11 13.61
C PHE A 37 0.61 -5.00 13.29
N ILE A 38 0.39 -5.20 11.99
CA ILE A 38 -0.61 -6.12 11.45
C ILE A 38 0.12 -7.10 10.55
N GLN A 39 0.00 -8.38 10.86
CA GLN A 39 0.62 -9.46 10.11
C GLN A 39 -0.43 -10.20 9.28
N GLY A 40 -0.19 -10.34 7.98
CA GLY A 40 -1.09 -11.05 7.08
C GLY A 40 -0.81 -10.78 5.61
N ASP A 41 -1.48 -11.53 4.73
CA ASP A 41 -1.42 -11.32 3.30
C ASP A 41 -2.33 -10.15 2.90
N PHE A 42 -1.71 -9.08 2.41
CA PHE A 42 -2.41 -7.87 1.96
C PHE A 42 -3.46 -8.14 0.89
N LYS A 43 -3.36 -9.21 0.10
CA LYS A 43 -4.40 -9.54 -0.89
C LYS A 43 -5.72 -9.99 -0.27
N THR A 44 -5.71 -10.42 0.98
CA THR A 44 -6.91 -10.88 1.68
C THR A 44 -7.77 -9.71 2.16
N LEU A 45 -9.09 -9.89 2.12
CA LEU A 45 -10.03 -8.91 2.66
C LEU A 45 -9.79 -8.69 4.16
N GLN A 46 -9.55 -9.78 4.91
CA GLN A 46 -9.32 -9.73 6.35
C GLN A 46 -8.15 -8.81 6.72
N THR A 47 -7.01 -8.92 6.03
CA THR A 47 -5.85 -8.05 6.29
C THR A 47 -6.16 -6.60 5.91
N LYS A 48 -6.83 -6.35 4.79
CA LYS A 48 -7.25 -5.00 4.39
C LYS A 48 -8.20 -4.38 5.42
N GLU A 49 -9.18 -5.12 5.93
CA GLU A 49 -10.11 -4.68 6.97
C GLU A 49 -9.41 -4.38 8.30
N ALA A 50 -8.43 -5.20 8.69
CA ALA A 50 -7.62 -4.97 9.88
C ALA A 50 -6.81 -3.65 9.76
N ILE A 51 -6.17 -3.42 8.61
CA ILE A 51 -5.42 -2.19 8.35
C ILE A 51 -6.36 -0.97 8.37
N SER A 52 -7.49 -1.04 7.67
CA SER A 52 -8.50 0.04 7.66
C SER A 52 -8.99 0.34 9.07
N SER A 53 -9.30 -0.68 9.86
CA SER A 53 -9.74 -0.54 11.24
C SER A 53 -8.69 0.14 12.10
N ALA A 54 -7.41 -0.22 11.96
CA ALA A 54 -6.32 0.44 12.68
C ALA A 54 -6.16 1.91 12.27
N ILE A 55 -6.21 2.23 10.97
CA ILE A 55 -6.13 3.61 10.49
C ILE A 55 -7.26 4.46 11.09
N LEU A 56 -8.50 3.95 11.06
CA LEU A 56 -9.69 4.67 11.54
C LEU A 56 -9.71 4.85 13.07
N ARG A 57 -9.15 3.91 13.83
CA ARG A 57 -9.11 3.97 15.31
C ARG A 57 -8.09 4.96 15.86
N HIS A 58 -7.12 5.41 15.06
CA HIS A 58 -5.91 6.07 15.56
C HIS A 58 -5.78 7.54 15.18
N ARG A 59 -6.89 8.27 15.02
CA ARG A 59 -6.87 9.74 15.01
C ARG A 59 -7.82 10.37 15.99
N ASP A 60 -7.28 11.41 16.61
CA ASP A 60 -7.96 12.33 17.51
C ASP A 60 -9.19 12.94 16.80
N THR A 61 -10.33 12.90 17.47
CA THR A 61 -11.68 13.20 16.94
C THR A 61 -11.90 14.68 16.61
N SER A 62 -10.84 15.49 16.61
CA SER A 62 -10.84 16.94 16.52
C SER A 62 -10.46 17.50 15.13
N GLN A 63 -10.02 16.67 14.18
CA GLN A 63 -9.82 17.08 12.78
C GLN A 63 -10.59 16.15 11.83
N ALA A 64 -11.35 16.76 10.92
CA ALA A 64 -12.04 16.06 9.85
C ALA A 64 -11.02 15.30 8.98
N GLY A 65 -10.99 13.97 9.11
CA GLY A 65 -10.21 13.07 8.25
C GLY A 65 -9.66 11.87 9.02
N SER A 66 -10.46 10.81 9.14
CA SER A 66 -10.09 9.53 9.75
C SER A 66 -9.14 8.67 8.89
N LYS A 67 -8.64 9.20 7.78
CA LYS A 67 -7.87 8.47 6.75
C LYS A 67 -6.38 8.81 6.79
N ALA A 68 -5.52 7.99 6.19
CA ALA A 68 -4.07 8.16 6.20
C ALA A 68 -3.60 9.39 5.40
N HIS A 69 -2.56 10.08 5.90
CA HIS A 69 -1.84 11.14 5.16
C HIS A 69 -1.00 10.55 4.03
N VAL A 70 -0.36 9.41 4.32
CA VAL A 70 0.55 8.71 3.43
C VAL A 70 0.23 7.23 3.50
N ILE A 71 0.15 6.58 2.34
CA ILE A 71 0.15 5.12 2.21
C ILE A 71 1.38 4.74 1.40
N MET A 72 2.19 3.82 1.94
CA MET A 72 3.41 3.34 1.32
C MET A 72 3.37 1.82 1.21
N SER A 73 3.50 1.29 -0.01
CA SER A 73 3.67 -0.14 -0.25
C SER A 73 5.12 -0.45 -0.58
N ASP A 74 5.75 -1.28 0.24
CA ASP A 74 7.06 -1.89 -0.05
C ASP A 74 6.94 -3.40 -0.33
N MET A 75 5.78 -3.83 -0.83
CA MET A 75 5.51 -5.24 -1.10
C MET A 75 6.23 -5.72 -2.37
N ALA A 76 6.45 -7.03 -2.47
CA ALA A 76 6.94 -7.71 -3.66
C ALA A 76 6.11 -8.99 -3.88
N PRO A 77 5.78 -9.36 -5.12
CA PRO A 77 5.12 -10.62 -5.39
C PRO A 77 6.09 -11.81 -5.23
N ASN A 78 5.53 -13.02 -5.13
CA ASN A 78 6.30 -14.25 -5.19
C ASN A 78 6.76 -14.50 -6.63
N PHE A 79 8.00 -14.12 -6.93
CA PHE A 79 8.58 -14.29 -8.26
C PHE A 79 8.66 -15.76 -8.68
N THR A 80 8.15 -16.02 -9.86
CA THR A 80 8.16 -17.32 -10.53
C THR A 80 9.43 -17.52 -11.36
N GLY A 81 10.10 -16.42 -11.75
CA GLY A 81 11.22 -16.40 -12.68
C GLY A 81 10.79 -16.25 -14.15
N ASP A 82 9.49 -16.40 -14.44
CA ASP A 82 8.94 -16.06 -15.75
C ASP A 82 8.67 -14.55 -15.84
N LYS A 83 9.37 -13.89 -16.76
CA LYS A 83 9.36 -12.42 -16.87
C LYS A 83 7.97 -11.85 -17.10
N MET A 84 7.12 -12.54 -17.87
CA MET A 84 5.79 -12.04 -18.19
C MET A 84 4.86 -12.20 -16.99
N THR A 85 4.88 -13.36 -16.34
CA THR A 85 4.10 -13.62 -15.14
C THR A 85 4.50 -12.70 -13.99
N ASP A 86 5.81 -12.54 -13.76
CA ASP A 86 6.37 -11.68 -12.71
C ASP A 86 6.04 -10.19 -12.95
N ALA A 87 6.00 -9.76 -14.21
CA ALA A 87 5.54 -8.44 -14.60
C ALA A 87 4.07 -8.20 -14.23
N LEU A 88 3.19 -9.13 -14.59
CA LEU A 88 1.75 -9.04 -14.28
C LEU A 88 1.48 -9.08 -12.77
N GLN A 89 2.19 -9.93 -12.03
CA GLN A 89 2.05 -10.00 -10.58
C GLN A 89 2.53 -8.72 -9.89
N THR A 90 3.60 -8.10 -10.39
CA THR A 90 4.11 -6.83 -9.88
C THR A 90 3.07 -5.72 -10.07
N ILE A 91 2.56 -5.54 -11.28
CA ILE A 91 1.55 -4.51 -11.56
C ILE A 91 0.27 -4.76 -10.76
N SER A 92 -0.25 -6.00 -10.74
CA SER A 92 -1.44 -6.36 -9.97
C SER A 92 -1.30 -6.01 -8.49
N LEU A 93 -0.12 -6.21 -7.89
CA LEU A 93 0.12 -5.87 -6.49
C LEU A 93 0.17 -4.36 -6.25
N CYS A 94 0.74 -3.59 -7.19
CA CYS A 94 0.72 -2.13 -7.14
C CYS A 94 -0.70 -1.58 -7.28
N GLU A 95 -1.50 -2.16 -8.18
CA GLU A 95 -2.91 -1.80 -8.38
C GLU A 95 -3.75 -2.12 -7.14
N ASP A 96 -3.56 -3.28 -6.51
CA ASP A 96 -4.22 -3.64 -5.26
C ASP A 96 -3.94 -2.61 -4.15
N ALA A 97 -2.69 -2.15 -4.04
CA ALA A 97 -2.29 -1.14 -3.06
C ALA A 97 -2.86 0.25 -3.38
N LEU A 98 -2.91 0.62 -4.65
CA LEU A 98 -3.51 1.87 -5.11
C LEU A 98 -5.03 1.86 -4.87
N LEU A 99 -5.71 0.76 -5.22
CA LEU A 99 -7.14 0.55 -5.01
C LEU A 99 -7.51 0.63 -3.53
N PHE A 100 -6.71 0.04 -2.64
CA PHE A 100 -6.88 0.21 -1.20
C PHE A 100 -6.75 1.67 -0.75
N SER A 101 -5.83 2.41 -1.39
CA SER A 101 -5.57 3.81 -1.06
C SER A 101 -6.71 4.73 -1.49
N ILE A 102 -7.21 4.59 -2.72
CA ILE A 102 -8.19 5.52 -3.28
C ILE A 102 -9.64 5.01 -3.21
N GLY A 103 -9.85 3.70 -3.09
CA GLY A 103 -11.17 3.07 -2.93
C GLY A 103 -11.74 2.48 -4.22
N PRO A 104 -12.62 1.47 -4.11
CA PRO A 104 -13.23 0.78 -5.25
C PRO A 104 -14.34 1.56 -5.96
N ASP A 105 -14.96 2.55 -5.29
CA ASP A 105 -16.04 3.35 -5.89
C ASP A 105 -15.58 4.12 -7.13
N HIS A 106 -14.29 4.46 -7.21
CA HIS A 106 -13.70 5.10 -8.39
C HIS A 106 -13.54 4.16 -9.59
N PHE A 107 -13.66 2.85 -9.40
CA PHE A 107 -13.58 1.86 -10.46
C PHE A 107 -14.94 1.27 -10.86
N PHE A 108 -15.88 1.14 -9.92
CA PHE A 108 -17.14 0.41 -10.14
C PHE A 108 -18.43 1.22 -9.98
N GLY A 109 -18.38 2.53 -9.69
CA GLY A 109 -19.55 3.42 -9.73
C GLY A 109 -20.65 3.08 -8.72
N SER A 110 -20.30 2.56 -7.54
CA SER A 110 -21.25 2.31 -6.46
C SER A 110 -21.51 3.59 -5.65
N HIS A 111 -22.74 3.75 -5.18
CA HIS A 111 -23.19 4.85 -4.34
C HIS A 111 -23.58 4.32 -2.95
N THR A 112 -22.60 3.95 -2.13
CA THR A 112 -22.83 3.68 -0.71
C THR A 112 -21.87 4.49 0.14
N ALA A 113 -22.44 5.33 1.00
CA ALA A 113 -21.67 6.17 1.90
C ALA A 113 -21.21 5.36 3.12
N SER A 114 -20.19 4.49 2.98
CA SER A 114 -19.50 3.91 4.14
C SER A 114 -18.10 3.42 3.78
N ALA A 115 -17.03 4.03 4.30
CA ALA A 115 -15.63 3.59 4.12
C ALA A 115 -15.12 3.40 2.65
N ASP A 116 -15.98 3.55 1.64
CA ASP A 116 -15.77 3.14 0.24
C ASP A 116 -14.88 4.10 -0.58
N ASN A 117 -14.53 5.28 -0.03
CA ASN A 117 -13.63 6.27 -0.66
C ASN A 117 -12.13 5.99 -0.43
N GLY A 118 -11.73 4.75 -0.12
CA GLY A 118 -10.33 4.39 0.13
C GLY A 118 -9.74 4.94 1.44
N MET A 119 -8.54 4.48 1.78
CA MET A 119 -7.88 4.81 3.06
C MET A 119 -6.96 6.03 3.03
N LEU A 120 -6.79 6.68 1.87
CA LEU A 120 -6.01 7.90 1.72
C LEU A 120 -6.92 9.13 1.84
N GLN A 121 -6.48 10.15 2.57
CA GLN A 121 -7.22 11.40 2.67
C GLN A 121 -7.00 12.31 1.44
N PRO A 122 -7.92 13.24 1.15
CA PRO A 122 -7.68 14.28 0.15
C PRO A 122 -6.36 15.03 0.42
N GLY A 123 -5.59 15.29 -0.63
CA GLY A 123 -4.23 15.85 -0.55
C GLY A 123 -3.14 14.86 -0.12
N GLY A 124 -3.50 13.62 0.20
CA GLY A 124 -2.57 12.59 0.65
C GLY A 124 -1.58 12.13 -0.42
N THR A 125 -0.62 11.30 -0.01
CA THR A 125 0.45 10.75 -0.87
C THR A 125 0.43 9.22 -0.88
N PHE A 126 0.54 8.64 -2.06
CA PHE A 126 0.73 7.22 -2.29
C PHE A 126 2.14 6.95 -2.80
N ILE A 127 2.82 5.97 -2.20
CA ILE A 127 4.16 5.53 -2.59
C ILE A 127 4.11 4.02 -2.80
N CYS A 128 4.68 3.53 -3.90
CA CYS A 128 4.69 2.10 -4.17
C CYS A 128 6.01 1.66 -4.78
N LYS A 129 6.65 0.68 -4.15
CA LYS A 129 7.74 -0.09 -4.74
C LYS A 129 7.18 -0.99 -5.83
N TYR A 130 7.91 -1.09 -6.93
CA TYR A 130 7.68 -2.07 -7.98
C TYR A 130 9.01 -2.49 -8.59
N PHE A 131 8.99 -3.55 -9.39
CA PHE A 131 10.13 -4.00 -10.17
C PHE A 131 9.87 -3.70 -11.64
N ALA A 132 10.91 -3.26 -12.37
CA ALA A 132 10.78 -2.92 -13.78
C ALA A 132 10.15 -4.09 -14.56
N CYS A 133 8.99 -3.85 -15.17
CA CYS A 133 8.13 -4.89 -15.74
C CYS A 133 7.71 -4.57 -17.18
N GLY A 134 8.33 -3.56 -17.79
CA GLY A 134 8.13 -3.18 -19.18
C GLY A 134 7.25 -1.95 -19.31
N LYS A 135 7.63 -1.03 -20.21
CA LYS A 135 7.03 0.30 -20.32
C LYS A 135 5.51 0.30 -20.52
N GLU A 136 4.96 -0.70 -21.20
CA GLU A 136 3.52 -0.78 -21.46
C GLU A 136 2.74 -1.10 -20.19
N ASN A 137 3.18 -2.14 -19.45
CA ASN A 137 2.60 -2.53 -18.16
C ASN A 137 2.70 -1.39 -17.13
N GLU A 138 3.83 -0.70 -17.11
CA GLU A 138 4.11 0.43 -16.22
C GLU A 138 3.26 1.67 -16.55
N ARG A 139 2.95 1.87 -17.84
CA ARG A 139 2.23 3.06 -18.33
C ARG A 139 0.82 3.13 -17.76
N GLU A 140 0.10 2.01 -17.73
CA GLU A 140 -1.28 1.96 -17.25
C GLU A 140 -1.37 2.40 -15.79
N LEU A 141 -0.49 1.87 -14.93
CA LEU A 141 -0.40 2.25 -13.52
C LEU A 141 -0.10 3.75 -13.34
N VAL A 142 0.82 4.30 -14.14
CA VAL A 142 1.18 5.73 -14.10
C VAL A 142 0.01 6.60 -14.55
N GLU A 143 -0.67 6.23 -15.64
CA GLU A 143 -1.84 6.94 -16.14
C GLU A 143 -2.96 6.94 -15.11
N LEU A 144 -3.19 5.80 -14.44
CA LEU A 144 -4.16 5.69 -13.35
C LEU A 144 -3.82 6.64 -12.20
N CYS A 145 -2.57 6.67 -11.74
CA CYS A 145 -2.13 7.61 -10.70
C CYS A 145 -2.32 9.07 -11.14
N ARG A 146 -2.00 9.41 -12.39
CA ARG A 146 -2.20 10.78 -12.90
C ARG A 146 -3.66 11.23 -12.97
N ARG A 147 -4.63 10.31 -13.01
CA ARG A 147 -6.06 10.65 -12.96
C ARG A 147 -6.50 11.09 -11.56
N PHE A 148 -5.90 10.53 -10.52
CA PHE A 148 -6.35 10.72 -9.13
C PHE A 148 -5.44 11.60 -8.29
N PHE A 149 -4.22 11.90 -8.76
CA PHE A 149 -3.23 12.66 -8.01
C PHE A 149 -2.75 13.87 -8.81
N ALA A 150 -2.50 14.98 -8.12
CA ALA A 150 -2.00 16.22 -8.71
C ALA A 150 -0.60 16.06 -9.33
N THR A 151 0.24 15.19 -8.79
CA THR A 151 1.61 14.96 -9.29
C THR A 151 2.01 13.51 -9.15
N THR A 152 2.51 12.92 -10.24
CA THR A 152 2.99 11.53 -10.27
C THR A 152 4.43 11.48 -10.78
N TYR A 153 5.33 11.02 -9.92
CA TYR A 153 6.71 10.66 -10.26
C TYR A 153 6.82 9.14 -10.40
N PHE A 154 7.64 8.69 -11.35
CA PHE A 154 7.79 7.28 -11.70
C PHE A 154 9.24 6.94 -12.02
N ASN A 155 9.60 5.66 -12.00
CA ASN A 155 10.98 5.18 -12.20
C ASN A 155 11.98 5.82 -11.24
N LEU A 156 11.56 6.09 -9.99
CA LEU A 156 12.46 6.65 -8.98
C LEU A 156 13.31 5.53 -8.38
N LYS A 157 14.64 5.68 -8.45
CA LYS A 157 15.59 4.81 -7.77
C LYS A 157 16.11 5.51 -6.52
N PRO A 158 15.79 5.05 -5.31
CA PRO A 158 16.36 5.62 -4.08
C PRO A 158 17.89 5.50 -4.08
N LYS A 159 18.58 6.52 -3.56
CA LYS A 159 20.04 6.48 -3.37
C LYS A 159 20.47 5.35 -2.42
N ALA A 160 19.59 4.94 -1.53
CA ALA A 160 19.81 3.85 -0.57
C ALA A 160 19.62 2.46 -1.18
N SER A 161 18.99 2.34 -2.36
CA SER A 161 18.80 1.07 -3.03
C SER A 161 20.15 0.52 -3.51
N ARG A 162 20.34 -0.79 -3.33
CA ARG A 162 21.52 -1.47 -3.87
C ARG A 162 21.57 -1.33 -5.39
N LYS A 163 22.78 -1.24 -5.94
CA LYS A 163 22.99 -1.03 -7.38
C LYS A 163 22.43 -2.17 -8.22
N GLU A 164 22.49 -3.38 -7.68
CA GLU A 164 21.98 -4.61 -8.29
C GLU A 164 20.47 -4.84 -8.13
N SER A 165 19.78 -4.08 -7.28
CA SER A 165 18.33 -4.22 -7.16
C SER A 165 17.64 -3.64 -8.40
N SER A 166 16.63 -4.33 -8.92
CA SER A 166 15.75 -3.84 -9.98
C SER A 166 14.53 -3.05 -9.44
N GLU A 167 14.50 -2.77 -8.13
CA GLU A 167 13.40 -2.02 -7.51
C GLU A 167 13.37 -0.55 -7.95
N LEU A 168 12.16 -0.04 -8.14
CA LEU A 168 11.84 1.33 -8.47
C LEU A 168 10.64 1.77 -7.62
N TYR A 169 10.43 3.08 -7.51
CA TYR A 169 9.31 3.64 -6.77
C TYR A 169 8.46 4.55 -7.66
N LEU A 170 7.15 4.40 -7.51
CA LEU A 170 6.13 5.33 -7.96
C LEU A 170 5.73 6.21 -6.77
N VAL A 171 5.66 7.52 -6.97
CA VAL A 171 5.24 8.48 -5.95
C VAL A 171 4.15 9.36 -6.53
N ALA A 172 2.92 9.24 -6.01
CA ALA A 172 1.77 10.02 -6.41
C ALA A 172 1.32 10.92 -5.25
N MET A 173 1.30 12.24 -5.46
CA MET A 173 1.07 13.24 -4.40
C MET A 173 -0.14 14.11 -4.74
N GLY A 174 -0.84 14.52 -3.69
CA GLY A 174 -2.00 15.41 -3.81
C GLY A 174 -3.21 14.66 -4.35
N TYR A 175 -3.69 13.65 -3.61
CA TYR A 175 -4.92 12.94 -3.93
C TYR A 175 -6.10 13.92 -4.10
N LEU A 176 -6.81 13.83 -5.22
CA LEU A 176 -7.73 14.89 -5.67
C LEU A 176 -9.16 14.79 -5.11
N LEU A 177 -9.53 13.67 -4.46
CA LEU A 177 -10.90 13.36 -4.04
C LEU A 177 -11.03 13.11 -2.55
#